data_AF-A0A183BUH4-F1
#
_entry.id   AF-A0A183BUH4-F1
#
_cell.length_a   1.000
_cell.length_b   1.000
_cell.length_c   1.000
_cell.angle_alpha   90.00
_cell.angle_beta   90.00
_cell.angle_gamma   90.00
#
_symmetry.space_group_name_H-M   'P 1'
#
loop_
_entity.id
_entity.type
_entity.pdbx_description
1 polymer ?
#
loop_
_entity_poly.entity_id
_entity_poly.type
_entity_poly.pdbx_seq_one_letter_code
_entity_poly.pdbx_strand_id
1 'polypeptide(L)'
;MANLQIQRRRRLPLELQCEIISALPFHHGRRMLLLCNRIAKICVARVRKQKGQFENRWDSMACHEDLTLSEPGRLIVQYNGRNRVWRSVIAEKPMSKTPYFEITILEEKGNIFVGLATKQMPLDNPVGGHKGTYGYLSAGILCGHEVDGCYYHTFTGRPFIARKPSFGVGDVVGCGVNLATRQIIYTQKRGAFG
;
A
#
# COMPACT_ATOMS: atom_id res chain seq x y z
N MET A 1 59.40 20.79 3.82
CA MET A 1 58.32 20.22 3.00
C MET A 1 57.28 19.61 3.93
N ALA A 2 56.09 20.21 4.08
CA ALA A 2 55.04 19.76 4.99
C ALA A 2 53.99 18.95 4.22
N ASN A 3 53.66 17.76 4.71
CA ASN A 3 52.70 16.84 4.10
C ASN A 3 51.35 16.93 4.84
N LEU A 4 50.31 17.44 4.17
CA LEU A 4 48.97 17.62 4.73
C LEU A 4 48.23 16.26 4.81
N GLN A 5 48.01 15.77 6.03
CA GLN A 5 47.06 14.68 6.27
C GLN A 5 45.61 15.20 6.15
N ILE A 6 44.90 14.70 5.14
CA ILE A 6 43.47 14.93 4.93
C ILE A 6 42.69 14.20 6.06
N GLN A 7 42.31 14.94 7.10
CA GLN A 7 41.39 14.46 8.13
C GLN A 7 40.00 14.21 7.53
N ARG A 8 39.66 12.93 7.31
CA ARG A 8 38.28 12.50 7.03
C ARG A 8 37.43 12.75 8.27
N ARG A 9 36.62 13.81 8.26
CA ARG A 9 35.62 14.09 9.30
C ARG A 9 34.59 12.96 9.33
N ARG A 10 34.67 12.09 10.34
CA ARG A 10 33.63 11.10 10.65
C ARG A 10 32.36 11.86 11.03
N ARG A 11 31.25 11.59 10.34
CA ARG A 11 29.95 12.19 10.71
C ARG A 11 29.44 11.50 11.97
N LEU A 12 29.04 12.30 12.96
CA LEU A 12 28.45 11.81 14.19
C LEU A 12 27.08 11.15 13.92
N PRO A 13 26.66 10.17 14.75
CA PRO A 13 25.31 9.61 14.71
C PRO A 13 24.22 10.70 14.83
N LEU A 14 23.05 10.46 14.25
CA LEU A 14 21.94 11.44 14.22
C LEU A 14 21.49 11.84 15.63
N GLU A 15 21.47 10.90 16.58
CA GLU A 15 21.12 11.17 17.99
C GLU A 15 22.06 12.21 18.62
N LEU A 16 23.37 12.03 18.45
CA LEU A 16 24.38 12.98 18.96
C LEU A 16 24.30 14.35 18.28
N GLN A 17 23.87 14.40 17.01
CA GLN A 17 23.70 15.68 16.30
C GLN A 17 22.52 16.48 16.85
N CYS A 18 21.45 15.81 17.29
CA CYS A 18 20.26 16.45 17.87
C CYS A 18 20.57 17.08 19.24
N GLU A 19 21.32 16.39 20.11
CA GLU A 19 21.69 16.91 21.44
C GLU A 19 22.60 18.16 21.36
N ILE A 20 23.54 18.18 20.42
CA ILE A 20 24.42 19.34 20.19
C ILE A 20 23.63 20.56 19.72
N ILE A 21 22.58 20.36 18.90
CA ILE A 21 21.74 21.44 18.38
C ILE A 21 20.89 22.06 19.50
N SER A 22 20.43 21.27 20.46
CA SER A 22 19.65 21.76 21.61
C SER A 22 20.45 22.58 22.62
N ALA A 23 21.79 22.50 22.60
CA ALA A 23 22.66 23.12 23.60
C ALA A 23 23.35 24.43 23.13
N LEU A 24 23.14 24.89 21.89
CA LEU A 24 23.87 26.02 21.31
C LEU A 24 23.13 27.38 21.45
N PRO A 25 23.83 28.48 21.82
CA PRO A 25 23.22 29.81 21.95
C PRO A 25 22.65 30.36 20.63
N PHE A 26 21.54 31.10 20.74
CA PHE A 26 20.69 31.59 19.64
C PHE A 26 21.40 32.49 18.60
N HIS A 27 22.60 33.00 18.89
CA HIS A 27 23.39 33.85 17.98
C HIS A 27 23.97 33.13 16.74
N HIS A 28 23.79 31.81 16.63
CA HIS A 28 24.30 31.00 15.51
C HIS A 28 23.22 30.56 14.50
N GLY A 29 22.10 31.29 14.41
CA GLY A 29 20.90 30.94 13.63
C GLY A 29 21.14 30.45 12.20
N ARG A 30 22.08 31.04 11.44
CA ARG A 30 22.41 30.60 10.07
C ARG A 30 23.05 29.22 10.03
N ARG A 31 23.91 28.90 11.00
CA ARG A 31 24.61 27.61 11.10
C ARG A 31 23.67 26.51 11.61
N MET A 32 22.80 26.86 12.56
CA MET A 32 21.65 26.05 12.99
C MET A 32 20.74 25.68 11.81
N LEU A 33 20.29 26.66 11.01
CA LEU A 33 19.41 26.41 9.87
C LEU A 33 20.02 25.46 8.83
N LEU A 34 21.31 25.63 8.54
CA LEU A 34 22.04 24.77 7.60
C LEU A 34 22.18 23.33 8.11
N LEU A 35 22.40 23.16 9.42
CA LEU A 35 22.44 21.83 10.06
C LEU A 35 21.06 21.17 10.04
N CYS A 36 20.01 21.88 10.43
CA CYS A 36 18.63 21.39 10.37
C CYS A 36 18.22 20.99 8.94
N ASN A 37 18.54 21.81 7.94
CA ASN A 37 18.26 21.48 6.53
C ASN A 37 19.00 20.23 6.06
N ARG A 38 20.25 20.04 6.51
CA ARG A 38 21.03 18.85 6.17
C ARG A 38 20.45 17.60 6.84
N ILE A 39 20.07 17.70 8.11
CA ILE A 39 19.42 16.62 8.86
C ILE A 39 18.09 16.26 8.20
N ALA A 40 17.24 17.25 7.88
CA ALA A 40 15.98 17.04 7.19
C ALA A 40 16.16 16.29 5.86
N LYS A 41 17.12 16.69 5.03
CA LYS A 41 17.44 15.99 3.77
C LYS A 41 17.86 14.54 4.00
N ILE A 42 18.69 14.28 5.01
CA ILE A 42 19.14 12.91 5.34
C ILE A 42 17.96 12.07 5.84
N CYS A 43 17.12 12.62 6.71
CA CYS A 43 15.92 11.96 7.21
C CYS A 43 14.96 11.61 6.07
N VAL A 44 14.64 12.56 5.18
CA VAL A 44 13.80 12.32 4.00
C VAL A 44 14.39 11.25 3.10
N ALA A 45 15.69 11.29 2.82
CA ALA A 45 16.35 10.26 2.02
C ALA A 45 16.26 8.88 2.67
N ARG A 46 16.43 8.79 3.99
CA ARG A 46 16.33 7.55 4.76
C ARG A 46 14.90 6.99 4.74
N VAL A 47 13.90 7.85 4.94
CA VAL A 47 12.48 7.47 4.86
C VAL A 47 12.12 7.00 3.46
N ARG A 48 12.55 7.69 2.39
CA ARG A 48 12.34 7.25 1.00
C ARG A 48 13.00 5.90 0.71
N LYS A 49 14.23 5.69 1.19
CA LYS A 49 14.94 4.43 1.05
C LYS A 49 14.22 3.29 1.78
N GLN A 50 13.72 3.54 2.98
CA GLN A 50 12.90 2.56 3.72
C GLN A 50 11.57 2.32 3.01
N LYS A 51 10.88 3.37 2.54
CA LYS A 51 9.62 3.21 1.80
C LYS A 51 9.81 2.31 0.58
N GLY A 52 10.82 2.55 -0.25
CA GLY A 52 11.09 1.70 -1.43
C GLY A 52 11.46 0.25 -1.10
N GLN A 53 11.87 -0.04 0.14
CA GLN A 53 12.11 -1.41 0.60
C GLN A 53 10.80 -2.15 0.92
N PHE A 54 9.76 -1.44 1.39
CA PHE A 54 8.48 -2.00 1.80
C PHE A 54 7.36 -1.78 0.77
N GLU A 55 7.55 -0.87 -0.18
CA GLU A 55 6.61 -0.63 -1.27
C GLU A 55 6.62 -1.84 -2.20
N ASN A 56 5.44 -2.45 -2.32
CA ASN A 56 5.18 -3.52 -3.25
C ASN A 56 4.55 -2.93 -4.52
N ARG A 57 4.61 -3.68 -5.61
CA ARG A 57 4.08 -3.27 -6.92
C ARG A 57 3.26 -4.39 -7.53
N TRP A 58 2.48 -4.07 -8.56
CA TRP A 58 1.76 -5.06 -9.34
C TRP A 58 2.74 -5.92 -10.13
N ASP A 59 2.48 -7.23 -10.15
CA ASP A 59 3.26 -8.19 -10.94
C ASP A 59 2.76 -8.18 -12.38
N SER A 60 3.63 -7.86 -13.33
CA SER A 60 3.30 -7.92 -14.76
C SER A 60 3.05 -9.34 -15.25
N MET A 61 3.60 -10.36 -14.59
CA MET A 61 3.40 -11.77 -14.95
C MET A 61 2.11 -12.35 -14.33
N ALA A 62 1.60 -11.73 -13.27
CA ALA A 62 0.33 -12.10 -12.64
C ALA A 62 -0.71 -10.98 -12.81
N CYS A 63 -0.76 -10.43 -14.03
CA CYS A 63 -1.69 -9.39 -14.46
C CYS A 63 -2.43 -9.87 -15.70
N HIS A 64 -3.76 -9.73 -15.73
CA HIS A 64 -4.52 -10.06 -16.93
C HIS A 64 -4.12 -9.12 -18.09
N GLU A 65 -4.08 -9.63 -19.33
CA GLU A 65 -3.68 -8.88 -20.54
C GLU A 65 -4.50 -7.60 -20.79
N ASP A 66 -5.80 -7.61 -20.51
CA ASP A 66 -6.67 -6.43 -20.62
C ASP A 66 -6.43 -5.34 -19.55
N LEU A 67 -5.52 -5.56 -18.59
CA LEU A 67 -5.13 -4.57 -17.58
C LEU A 67 -3.82 -3.90 -17.99
N THR A 68 -3.81 -2.58 -17.92
CA THR A 68 -2.62 -1.76 -18.16
C THR A 68 -1.99 -1.35 -16.83
N LEU A 69 -0.69 -1.59 -16.67
CA LEU A 69 0.10 -1.16 -15.51
C LEU A 69 0.86 0.13 -15.84
N SER A 70 0.93 1.06 -14.89
CA SER A 70 1.74 2.27 -15.05
C SER A 70 3.24 1.96 -14.95
N GLU A 71 4.04 2.33 -15.93
CA GLU A 71 5.50 2.21 -15.85
C GLU A 71 6.15 3.50 -15.31
N PRO A 72 7.35 3.43 -14.69
CA PRO A 72 8.11 2.23 -14.33
C PRO A 72 7.70 1.59 -12.98
N GLY A 73 6.81 2.25 -12.23
CA GLY A 73 6.53 1.90 -10.83
C GLY A 73 5.59 0.71 -10.63
N ARG A 74 4.73 0.41 -11.61
CA ARG A 74 3.64 -0.60 -11.54
C ARG A 74 2.79 -0.45 -10.28
N LEU A 75 2.45 0.79 -9.91
CA LEU A 75 1.62 1.11 -8.74
C LEU A 75 0.16 1.41 -9.11
N ILE A 76 -0.09 1.80 -10.36
CA ILE A 76 -1.43 2.05 -10.88
C ILE A 76 -1.79 0.92 -11.84
N VAL A 77 -3.01 0.42 -11.71
CA VAL A 77 -3.62 -0.54 -12.62
C VAL A 77 -4.88 0.10 -13.20
N GLN A 78 -5.06 -0.05 -14.51
CA GLN A 78 -6.21 0.46 -15.23
C GLN A 78 -6.82 -0.63 -16.10
N TYR A 79 -8.14 -0.76 -16.07
CA TYR A 79 -8.88 -1.59 -17.01
C TYR A 79 -9.40 -0.71 -18.16
N ASN A 80 -8.92 -0.97 -19.37
CA ASN A 80 -9.27 -0.23 -20.58
C ASN A 80 -10.23 -1.01 -21.50
N GLY A 81 -10.68 -2.19 -21.08
CA GLY A 81 -11.60 -3.01 -21.86
C GLY A 81 -13.02 -2.44 -21.90
N ARG A 82 -13.75 -2.80 -22.97
CA ARG A 82 -15.13 -2.33 -23.20
C ARG A 82 -16.20 -3.23 -22.58
N ASN A 83 -15.82 -4.45 -22.20
CA ASN A 83 -16.75 -5.46 -21.72
C ASN A 83 -16.81 -5.47 -20.19
N ARG A 84 -17.96 -5.84 -19.62
CA ARG A 84 -18.11 -6.02 -18.16
C ARG A 84 -17.63 -7.41 -17.75
N VAL A 85 -16.33 -7.62 -17.79
CA VAL A 85 -15.68 -8.89 -17.45
C VAL A 85 -14.70 -8.70 -16.29
N TRP A 86 -14.46 -9.79 -15.57
CA TRP A 86 -13.56 -9.77 -14.43
C TRP A 86 -12.12 -9.85 -14.87
N ARG A 87 -11.29 -8.98 -14.30
CA ARG A 87 -9.85 -8.88 -14.57
C ARG A 87 -9.14 -8.58 -13.27
N SER A 88 -8.17 -9.41 -12.95
CA SER A 88 -7.42 -9.35 -11.70
C SER A 88 -5.93 -9.18 -11.96
N VAL A 89 -5.26 -8.58 -10.98
CA VAL A 89 -3.81 -8.48 -10.89
C VAL A 89 -3.39 -8.82 -9.47
N ILE A 90 -2.22 -9.45 -9.34
CA ILE A 90 -1.63 -9.84 -8.06
C ILE A 90 -0.38 -9.01 -7.82
N ALA A 91 -0.08 -8.70 -6.56
CA ALA A 91 1.14 -7.99 -6.20
C ALA A 91 2.37 -8.91 -6.36
N GLU A 92 3.52 -8.33 -6.74
CA GLU A 92 4.77 -9.04 -7.03
C GLU A 92 5.31 -9.82 -5.82
N LYS A 93 5.18 -9.24 -4.63
CA LYS A 93 5.63 -9.88 -3.39
C LYS A 93 4.45 -10.30 -2.54
N PRO A 94 4.53 -11.46 -1.87
CA PRO A 94 3.57 -11.79 -0.83
C PRO A 94 3.69 -10.81 0.33
N MET A 95 2.63 -10.76 1.12
CA MET A 95 2.54 -9.92 2.30
C MET A 95 3.56 -10.33 3.39
N SER A 96 4.20 -9.33 4.01
CA SER A 96 5.24 -9.53 5.06
C SER A 96 4.64 -9.57 6.48
N LYS A 97 5.47 -9.54 7.54
CA LYS A 97 5.05 -9.78 8.94
C LYS A 97 4.01 -8.80 9.51
N THR A 98 3.84 -7.60 8.97
CA THR A 98 2.77 -6.67 9.35
C THR A 98 2.08 -6.20 8.08
N PRO A 99 1.23 -7.03 7.49
CA PRO A 99 0.86 -6.84 6.11
C PRO A 99 -0.37 -5.96 6.01
N TYR A 100 -0.15 -4.72 5.56
CA TYR A 100 -1.18 -3.74 5.29
C TYR A 100 -0.83 -3.00 4.01
N PHE A 101 -1.82 -2.78 3.15
CA PHE A 101 -1.70 -1.93 1.97
C PHE A 101 -2.96 -1.09 1.80
N GLU A 102 -2.82 0.00 1.07
CA GLU A 102 -3.93 0.90 0.73
C GLU A 102 -4.01 1.04 -0.79
N ILE A 103 -5.24 1.09 -1.31
CA ILE A 103 -5.56 1.36 -2.70
C ILE A 103 -6.38 2.63 -2.75
N THR A 104 -5.98 3.58 -3.59
CA THR A 104 -6.78 4.77 -3.88
C THR A 104 -7.57 4.53 -5.15
N ILE A 105 -8.87 4.82 -5.13
CA ILE A 105 -9.73 4.67 -6.30
C ILE A 105 -9.65 5.95 -7.12
N LEU A 106 -8.97 5.89 -8.27
CA LEU A 106 -8.78 7.04 -9.17
C LEU A 106 -9.96 7.21 -10.14
N GLU A 107 -10.47 6.11 -10.67
CA GLU A 107 -11.62 6.07 -11.56
C GLU A 107 -12.44 4.81 -11.29
N GLU A 108 -13.76 4.91 -11.46
CA GLU A 108 -14.68 3.79 -11.29
C GLU A 108 -15.77 3.84 -12.36
N LYS A 109 -15.80 2.85 -13.24
CA LYS A 109 -16.86 2.64 -14.25
C LYS A 109 -17.62 1.33 -14.05
N GLY A 110 -17.22 0.56 -13.04
CA GLY A 110 -17.74 -0.76 -12.73
C GLY A 110 -17.21 -1.23 -11.38
N ASN A 111 -17.52 -2.48 -11.03
CA ASN A 111 -17.23 -3.01 -9.70
C ASN A 111 -15.74 -3.27 -9.49
N ILE A 112 -15.17 -2.62 -8.47
CA ILE A 112 -13.80 -2.87 -8.01
C ILE A 112 -13.82 -3.82 -6.80
N PHE A 113 -12.93 -4.81 -6.80
CA PHE A 113 -12.68 -5.71 -5.67
C PHE A 113 -11.25 -5.53 -5.16
N VAL A 114 -11.09 -5.34 -3.85
CA VAL A 114 -9.77 -5.21 -3.19
C VAL A 114 -9.62 -6.30 -2.16
N GLY A 115 -8.47 -6.99 -2.12
CA GLY A 115 -8.32 -8.06 -1.14
C GLY A 115 -7.06 -8.89 -1.22
N LEU A 116 -7.18 -10.12 -0.73
CA LEU A 116 -6.08 -11.04 -0.50
C LEU A 116 -6.33 -12.39 -1.16
N ALA A 117 -5.25 -13.04 -1.55
CA ALA A 117 -5.25 -14.41 -2.03
C ALA A 117 -4.15 -15.19 -1.32
N THR A 118 -4.47 -16.38 -0.81
CA THR A 118 -3.48 -17.27 -0.16
C THR A 118 -2.66 -18.07 -1.17
N LYS A 119 -3.09 -18.09 -2.42
CA LYS A 119 -2.46 -18.73 -3.58
C LYS A 119 -2.79 -17.93 -4.83
N GLN A 120 -2.10 -18.18 -5.93
CA GLN A 120 -2.52 -17.63 -7.22
C GLN A 120 -3.96 -18.04 -7.52
N MET A 121 -4.69 -17.11 -8.13
CA MET A 121 -6.08 -17.27 -8.55
C MET A 121 -6.17 -17.00 -10.06
N PRO A 122 -7.18 -17.56 -10.75
CA PRO A 122 -7.45 -17.20 -12.13
C PRO A 122 -7.62 -15.68 -12.27
N LEU A 123 -6.97 -15.10 -13.27
CA LEU A 123 -6.93 -13.65 -13.47
C LEU A 123 -8.22 -13.12 -14.13
N ASP A 124 -9.08 -14.00 -14.60
CA ASP A 124 -10.41 -13.75 -15.17
C ASP A 124 -11.53 -13.89 -14.12
N ASN A 125 -11.19 -13.90 -12.82
CA ASN A 125 -12.11 -14.05 -11.70
C ASN A 125 -11.88 -12.92 -10.68
N PRO A 126 -12.90 -12.39 -9.99
CA PRO A 126 -12.72 -11.36 -8.97
C PRO A 126 -12.14 -11.93 -7.67
N VAL A 127 -11.32 -11.14 -6.97
CA VAL A 127 -10.83 -11.52 -5.63
C VAL A 127 -12.00 -11.66 -4.66
N GLY A 128 -12.05 -12.77 -3.91
CA GLY A 128 -13.20 -13.18 -3.12
C GLY A 128 -14.12 -14.18 -3.83
N GLY A 129 -14.08 -14.27 -5.16
CA GLY A 129 -14.83 -15.26 -5.95
C GLY A 129 -14.23 -16.67 -5.90
N HIS A 130 -12.90 -16.79 -5.90
CA HIS A 130 -12.20 -18.07 -5.99
C HIS A 130 -11.72 -18.62 -4.63
N LYS A 131 -11.82 -19.93 -4.36
CA LYS A 131 -11.41 -20.54 -3.08
C LYS A 131 -9.98 -20.12 -2.66
N GLY A 132 -9.85 -19.68 -1.41
CA GLY A 132 -8.59 -19.14 -0.86
C GLY A 132 -8.37 -17.65 -1.11
N THR A 133 -9.39 -16.93 -1.58
CA THR A 133 -9.36 -15.47 -1.77
C THR A 133 -10.42 -14.78 -0.93
N TYR A 134 -10.15 -13.53 -0.56
CA TYR A 134 -10.97 -12.72 0.34
C TYR A 134 -11.00 -11.30 -0.18
N GLY A 135 -12.18 -10.76 -0.49
CA GLY A 135 -12.32 -9.50 -1.21
C GLY A 135 -13.31 -8.55 -0.56
N TYR A 136 -13.11 -7.26 -0.76
CA TYR A 136 -14.05 -6.20 -0.47
C TYR A 136 -14.47 -5.55 -1.78
N LEU A 137 -15.75 -5.71 -2.11
CA LEU A 137 -16.40 -5.14 -3.26
C LEU A 137 -16.86 -3.70 -2.97
N SER A 138 -16.60 -2.80 -3.92
CA SER A 138 -17.07 -1.40 -4.00
C SER A 138 -18.53 -1.19 -3.58
N ALA A 139 -19.42 -2.12 -3.91
CA ALA A 139 -20.83 -2.12 -3.49
C ALA A 139 -21.09 -2.43 -2.00
N GLY A 140 -20.04 -2.51 -1.16
CA GLY A 140 -20.22 -2.74 0.28
C GLY A 140 -20.39 -4.21 0.67
N ILE A 141 -19.71 -5.12 -0.04
CA ILE A 141 -19.82 -6.57 0.20
C ILE A 141 -18.43 -7.17 0.47
N LEU A 142 -18.30 -7.92 1.56
CA LEU A 142 -17.09 -8.71 1.84
C LEU A 142 -17.31 -10.14 1.35
N CYS A 143 -16.49 -10.62 0.42
CA CYS A 143 -16.60 -11.95 -0.19
C CYS A 143 -15.50 -12.89 0.34
N GLY A 144 -15.85 -14.16 0.52
CA GLY A 144 -14.94 -15.22 0.97
C GLY A 144 -14.76 -15.31 2.48
N HIS A 145 -15.42 -14.46 3.27
CA HIS A 145 -15.34 -14.45 4.74
C HIS A 145 -16.46 -15.28 5.35
N GLU A 146 -16.10 -16.44 5.89
CA GLU A 146 -17.04 -17.33 6.59
C GLU A 146 -17.11 -16.94 8.07
N VAL A 147 -18.22 -16.33 8.46
CA VAL A 147 -18.52 -15.91 9.83
C VAL A 147 -19.97 -16.23 10.15
N ASP A 148 -20.31 -16.33 11.44
CA ASP A 148 -21.68 -16.56 11.87
C ASP A 148 -22.63 -15.48 11.32
N GLY A 149 -23.73 -15.94 10.70
CA GLY A 149 -24.72 -15.05 10.07
C GLY A 149 -24.32 -14.50 8.69
N CYS A 150 -23.26 -15.02 8.05
CA CYS A 150 -22.96 -14.70 6.66
C CYS A 150 -23.97 -15.33 5.68
N TYR A 151 -24.03 -14.77 4.48
CA TYR A 151 -24.84 -15.28 3.38
C TYR A 151 -23.98 -16.12 2.44
N TYR A 152 -24.59 -16.95 1.60
CA TYR A 152 -23.88 -17.72 0.59
C TYR A 152 -24.37 -17.35 -0.81
N HIS A 153 -23.43 -17.07 -1.71
CA HIS A 153 -23.75 -16.84 -3.11
C HIS A 153 -24.34 -18.10 -3.72
N THR A 154 -25.53 -18.00 -4.32
CA THR A 154 -26.22 -19.14 -4.94
C THR A 154 -25.44 -19.79 -6.09
N PHE A 155 -24.67 -19.00 -6.83
CA PHE A 155 -23.91 -19.47 -7.99
C PHE A 155 -22.52 -20.02 -7.65
N THR A 156 -21.83 -19.41 -6.69
CA THR A 156 -20.45 -19.78 -6.36
C THR A 156 -20.33 -20.60 -5.08
N GLY A 157 -21.39 -20.66 -4.27
CA GLY A 157 -21.37 -21.26 -2.93
C GLY A 157 -20.44 -20.56 -1.94
N ARG A 158 -19.94 -19.36 -2.27
CA ARG A 158 -18.94 -18.65 -1.46
C ARG A 158 -19.65 -17.77 -0.42
N PRO A 159 -19.13 -17.71 0.81
CA PRO A 159 -19.72 -16.87 1.85
C PRO A 159 -19.49 -15.39 1.54
N PHE A 160 -20.45 -14.55 1.92
CA PHE A 160 -20.32 -13.11 1.83
C PHE A 160 -21.07 -12.39 2.96
N ILE A 161 -20.60 -11.18 3.27
CA ILE A 161 -21.18 -10.29 4.26
C ILE A 161 -21.59 -9.01 3.52
N ALA A 162 -22.89 -8.74 3.49
CA ALA A 162 -23.43 -7.52 2.88
C ALA A 162 -23.46 -6.34 3.85
N ARG A 163 -23.94 -5.19 3.36
CA ARG A 163 -24.26 -3.99 4.17
C ARG A 163 -23.02 -3.37 4.83
N LYS A 164 -21.85 -3.50 4.22
CA LYS A 164 -20.69 -2.66 4.54
C LYS A 164 -20.77 -1.34 3.78
N PRO A 165 -20.03 -0.31 4.20
CA PRO A 165 -19.96 0.94 3.44
C PRO A 165 -19.54 0.67 1.99
N SER A 166 -20.17 1.34 1.03
CA SER A 166 -19.64 1.36 -0.34
C SER A 166 -18.45 2.31 -0.43
N PHE A 167 -17.59 2.08 -1.41
CA PHE A 167 -16.48 2.98 -1.73
C PHE A 167 -16.42 3.25 -3.23
N GLY A 168 -15.86 4.38 -3.61
CA GLY A 168 -15.70 4.76 -5.01
C GLY A 168 -14.61 5.80 -5.22
N VAL A 169 -14.69 6.55 -6.32
CA VAL A 169 -13.68 7.54 -6.72
C VAL A 169 -13.31 8.49 -5.57
N GLY A 170 -12.01 8.64 -5.34
CA GLY A 170 -11.44 9.48 -4.29
C GLY A 170 -11.25 8.77 -2.94
N ASP A 171 -11.92 7.64 -2.72
CA ASP A 171 -11.76 6.87 -1.49
C ASP A 171 -10.43 6.11 -1.45
N VAL A 172 -9.93 5.89 -0.23
CA VAL A 172 -8.79 5.03 0.04
C VAL A 172 -9.27 3.81 0.80
N VAL A 173 -9.10 2.62 0.21
CA VAL A 173 -9.44 1.33 0.82
C VAL A 173 -8.16 0.65 1.29
N GLY A 174 -8.07 0.40 2.58
CA GLY A 174 -6.99 -0.38 3.17
C GLY A 174 -7.39 -1.84 3.37
N CYS A 175 -6.41 -2.73 3.24
CA CYS A 175 -6.56 -4.15 3.53
C CYS A 175 -5.31 -4.64 4.28
N GLY A 176 -5.52 -5.37 5.37
CA GLY A 176 -4.42 -5.98 6.11
C GLY A 176 -4.82 -7.19 6.92
N VAL A 177 -3.83 -7.82 7.55
CA VAL A 177 -4.04 -9.03 8.37
C VAL A 177 -3.48 -8.81 9.77
N ASN A 178 -4.31 -9.01 10.77
CA ASN A 178 -3.85 -9.19 12.14
C ASN A 178 -3.36 -10.63 12.31
N LEU A 179 -2.05 -10.83 12.33
CA LEU A 179 -1.46 -12.17 12.44
C LEU A 179 -1.71 -12.83 13.81
N ALA A 180 -1.93 -12.06 14.87
CA ALA A 180 -2.20 -12.59 16.20
C ALA A 180 -3.61 -13.20 16.27
N THR A 181 -4.61 -12.50 15.72
CA THR A 181 -6.00 -12.98 15.69
C THR A 181 -6.35 -13.76 14.43
N ARG A 182 -5.44 -13.77 13.44
CA ARG A 182 -5.63 -14.34 12.09
C ARG A 182 -6.83 -13.74 11.35
N GLN A 183 -7.14 -12.48 11.62
CA GLN A 183 -8.27 -11.77 11.00
C GLN A 183 -7.78 -10.86 9.86
N ILE A 184 -8.59 -10.77 8.81
CA ILE A 184 -8.43 -9.78 7.76
C ILE A 184 -9.21 -8.53 8.16
N ILE A 185 -8.58 -7.36 8.01
CA ILE A 185 -9.13 -6.06 8.37
C ILE A 185 -9.19 -5.21 7.11
N TYR A 186 -10.33 -4.57 6.90
CA TYR A 186 -10.51 -3.55 5.86
C TYR A 186 -10.72 -2.19 6.52
N THR A 187 -10.14 -1.17 5.92
CA THR A 187 -10.32 0.22 6.33
C THR A 187 -10.80 1.03 5.12
N GLN A 188 -11.53 2.10 5.37
CA GLN A 188 -11.93 3.05 4.35
C GLN A 188 -11.71 4.45 4.90
N LYS A 189 -11.01 5.29 4.12
CA LYS A 189 -10.94 6.73 4.32
C LYS A 189 -11.69 7.37 3.16
N ARG A 190 -12.68 8.19 3.49
CA ARG A 190 -13.46 8.90 2.47
C ARG A 190 -12.61 9.99 1.83
N GLY A 191 -12.63 10.07 0.51
CA GLY A 191 -12.07 11.21 -0.20
C GLY A 191 -12.84 12.48 0.16
N ALA A 192 -12.15 13.61 0.30
CA ALA A 192 -12.83 14.90 0.27
C ALA A 192 -13.33 15.10 -1.17
N PHE A 193 -14.64 15.16 -1.37
CA PHE A 193 -15.21 15.57 -2.65
C PHE A 193 -14.63 16.96 -3.00
N GLY A 194 -13.90 17.03 -4.12
CA GLY A 194 -13.48 18.29 -4.74
C GLY A 194 -14.60 18.88 -5.57
#